data_AF-A0A0K1XEE3-F1
#
_entry.id   AF-A0A0K1XEE3-F1
#
_cell.length_a   1.000
_cell.length_b   1.000
_cell.length_c   1.000
_cell.angle_alpha   90.00
_cell.angle_beta   90.00
_cell.angle_gamma   90.00
#
_symmetry.space_group_name_H-M   'P 1'
#
loop_
_entity.id
_entity.type
_entity.pdbx_description
1 polymer ?
#
loop_
_entity_poly.entity_id
_entity_poly.type
_entity_poly.pdbx_seq_one_letter_code
_entity_poly.pdbx_strand_id
1 'polypeptide(L)'
;MFGWFKKKQQLSATASRRDHETLARTAAMLEMQLMLCKADNQKYEKFIHGNYARGYFIGFFDASMQYANIPVMGDEHFATLIGVGHTYLFKGDAKTAMNFSLDSLMLQGNEEFGMAQAEGGKDYFESLQGQIRAPVKLMNKFHADDGTNA
;
A
#
# COMPACT_ATOMS: atom_id res chain seq x y z
N MET A 1 -14.96 -28.96 -39.01
CA MET A 1 -13.92 -28.76 -37.99
C MET A 1 -13.98 -27.30 -37.55
N PHE A 2 -14.58 -27.03 -36.39
CA PHE A 2 -14.77 -25.68 -35.87
C PHE A 2 -13.50 -25.22 -35.14
N GLY A 3 -12.96 -24.09 -35.59
CA GLY A 3 -11.77 -23.47 -35.02
C GLY A 3 -12.04 -22.88 -33.63
N TRP A 4 -11.22 -23.28 -32.67
CA TRP A 4 -11.11 -22.60 -31.38
C TRP A 4 -9.82 -21.79 -31.34
N PHE A 5 -9.89 -20.59 -31.90
CA PHE A 5 -8.97 -19.52 -31.54
C PHE A 5 -9.39 -18.99 -30.16
N LYS A 6 -8.76 -19.50 -29.09
CA LYS A 6 -8.78 -18.82 -27.79
C LYS A 6 -8.11 -17.45 -27.98
N LYS A 7 -8.91 -16.39 -28.12
CA LYS A 7 -8.42 -15.01 -27.93
C LYS A 7 -7.78 -14.96 -26.55
N LYS A 8 -6.46 -14.81 -26.48
CA LYS A 8 -5.79 -14.33 -25.26
C LYS A 8 -6.40 -12.97 -24.99
N GLN A 9 -7.21 -12.88 -23.94
CA GLN A 9 -7.77 -11.63 -23.48
C GLN A 9 -6.58 -10.75 -23.12
N GLN A 10 -6.33 -9.73 -23.93
CA GLN A 10 -5.33 -8.71 -23.65
C GLN A 10 -5.86 -7.98 -22.41
N LEU A 11 -5.43 -8.44 -21.23
CA LEU A 11 -5.71 -7.78 -19.97
C LEU A 11 -5.02 -6.42 -20.07
N SER A 12 -5.82 -5.36 -20.03
CA SER A 12 -5.34 -3.99 -20.08
C SER A 12 -4.30 -3.78 -18.97
N ALA A 13 -3.18 -3.13 -19.28
CA ALA A 13 -2.20 -2.71 -18.28
C ALA A 13 -2.74 -1.61 -17.32
N THR A 14 -3.97 -1.16 -17.54
CA THR A 14 -4.65 -0.17 -16.71
C THR A 14 -5.56 -0.85 -15.67
N ALA A 15 -5.48 -0.39 -14.43
CA ALA A 15 -6.36 -0.82 -13.35
C ALA A 15 -7.84 -0.71 -13.76
N SER A 16 -8.63 -1.75 -13.49
CA SER A 16 -10.07 -1.73 -13.72
C SER A 16 -10.77 -0.87 -12.65
N ARG A 17 -12.03 -0.49 -12.89
CA ARG A 17 -12.83 0.24 -11.89
C ARG A 17 -12.90 -0.48 -10.54
N ARG A 18 -13.01 -1.82 -10.56
CA ARG A 18 -13.04 -2.64 -9.35
C ARG A 18 -11.71 -2.56 -8.58
N ASP A 19 -10.60 -2.52 -9.31
CA ASP A 19 -9.27 -2.41 -8.72
C ASP A 19 -9.11 -1.04 -8.05
N HIS A 20 -9.52 0.02 -8.73
CA HIS A 20 -9.59 1.38 -8.16
C HIS A 20 -10.44 1.44 -6.88
N GLU A 21 -11.64 0.87 -6.89
CA GLU A 21 -12.53 0.86 -5.71
C GLU A 21 -11.91 0.09 -4.54
N THR A 22 -11.18 -1.00 -4.82
CA THR A 22 -10.46 -1.78 -3.79
C THR A 22 -9.33 -0.95 -3.20
N LEU A 23 -8.45 -0.41 -4.05
CA LEU A 23 -7.30 0.39 -3.64
C LEU A 23 -7.71 1.67 -2.89
N ALA A 24 -8.83 2.31 -3.29
CA ALA A 24 -9.38 3.46 -2.58
C ALA A 24 -9.83 3.11 -1.14
N ARG A 25 -10.49 1.96 -0.95
CA ARG A 25 -10.88 1.49 0.39
C ARG A 25 -9.66 1.16 1.24
N THR A 26 -8.66 0.50 0.65
CA THR A 26 -7.38 0.20 1.32
C THR A 26 -6.67 1.49 1.75
N ALA A 27 -6.62 2.49 0.87
CA ALA A 27 -6.04 3.80 1.18
C ALA A 27 -6.81 4.51 2.32
N ALA A 28 -8.14 4.41 2.33
CA ALA A 28 -8.94 4.96 3.43
C ALA A 28 -8.64 4.27 4.77
N MET A 29 -8.38 2.96 4.77
CA MET A 29 -7.94 2.23 5.99
C MET A 29 -6.58 2.74 6.49
N LEU A 30 -5.62 2.97 5.59
CA LEU A 30 -4.33 3.57 5.94
C LEU A 30 -4.49 5.02 6.43
N GLU A 31 -5.34 5.81 5.80
CA GLU A 31 -5.60 7.19 6.22
C GLU A 31 -6.20 7.24 7.62
N MET A 32 -7.11 6.32 7.97
CA MET A 32 -7.66 6.24 9.32
C MET A 32 -6.57 5.99 10.38
N GLN A 33 -5.55 5.18 10.07
CA GLN A 33 -4.41 4.97 10.97
C GLN A 33 -3.59 6.25 11.17
N LEU A 34 -3.44 7.05 10.11
CA LEU A 34 -2.58 8.22 10.09
C LEU A 34 -3.28 9.54 10.46
N MET A 35 -4.61 9.52 10.59
CA MET A 35 -5.42 10.74 10.74
C MET A 35 -4.98 11.60 11.93
N LEU A 36 -4.70 10.96 13.08
CA LEU A 36 -4.24 11.65 14.29
C LEU A 36 -2.74 11.97 14.27
N CYS A 37 -1.95 11.26 13.45
CA CYS A 37 -0.51 11.49 13.32
C CYS A 37 -0.20 12.84 12.65
N LYS A 38 -1.11 13.35 11.81
CA LYS A 38 -0.97 14.63 11.09
C LYS A 38 -0.98 15.86 12.01
N ALA A 39 -1.28 15.71 13.31
CA ALA A 39 -1.21 16.81 14.28
C ALA A 39 0.21 17.37 14.46
N ASP A 40 1.25 16.53 14.33
CA ASP A 40 2.65 16.95 14.23
C ASP A 40 3.12 16.77 12.78
N ASN A 41 2.97 17.83 11.98
CA ASN A 41 3.25 17.77 10.56
C ASN A 41 4.73 17.45 10.25
N GLN A 42 5.68 17.99 11.02
CA GLN A 42 7.10 17.77 10.75
C GLN A 42 7.49 16.32 11.01
N LYS A 43 7.04 15.75 12.13
CA LYS A 43 7.26 14.35 12.45
C LYS A 43 6.54 13.44 11.47
N TYR A 44 5.29 13.78 11.12
CA TYR A 44 4.50 13.06 10.14
C TYR A 44 5.21 12.93 8.80
N GLU A 45 5.65 14.05 8.21
CA GLU A 45 6.35 14.05 6.92
C GLU A 45 7.63 13.21 6.99
N LYS A 46 8.44 13.35 8.05
CA LYS A 46 9.64 12.54 8.25
C LYS A 46 9.30 11.04 8.30
N PHE A 47 8.23 10.68 9.02
CA PHE A 47 7.82 9.29 9.21
C PHE A 47 7.31 8.66 7.92
N ILE A 48 6.37 9.29 7.21
CA ILE A 48 5.77 8.72 6.00
C ILE A 48 6.78 8.53 4.86
N HIS A 49 7.85 9.33 4.85
CA HIS A 49 8.93 9.20 3.88
C HIS A 49 10.03 8.23 4.30
N GLY A 50 9.99 7.69 5.53
CA GLY A 50 10.92 6.69 6.03
C GLY A 50 10.69 5.29 5.44
N ASN A 51 11.72 4.44 5.53
CA ASN A 51 11.69 3.08 4.96
C ASN A 51 10.57 2.24 5.56
N TYR A 52 10.34 2.34 6.87
CA TYR A 52 9.27 1.60 7.54
C TYR A 52 7.89 1.93 6.95
N ALA A 53 7.49 3.21 6.93
CA ALA A 53 6.16 3.60 6.46
C ALA A 53 5.95 3.21 4.98
N ARG A 54 6.97 3.41 4.14
CA ARG A 54 6.98 2.98 2.75
C ARG A 54 6.79 1.47 2.60
N GLY A 55 7.54 0.68 3.35
CA GLY A 55 7.39 -0.78 3.36
C GLY A 55 6.00 -1.20 3.77
N TYR A 56 5.50 -0.63 4.88
CA TYR A 56 4.15 -0.90 5.39
C TYR A 56 3.08 -0.60 4.35
N PHE A 57 3.12 0.55 3.66
CA PHE A 57 2.16 0.88 2.60
C PHE A 57 2.16 -0.14 1.47
N ILE A 58 3.35 -0.52 0.97
CA ILE A 58 3.48 -1.52 -0.09
C ILE A 58 2.87 -2.85 0.34
N GLY A 59 3.21 -3.34 1.53
CA GLY A 59 2.70 -4.60 2.06
C GLY A 59 1.18 -4.59 2.25
N PHE A 60 0.65 -3.48 2.75
CA PHE A 60 -0.78 -3.32 3.00
C PHE A 60 -1.59 -3.28 1.68
N PHE A 61 -1.10 -2.56 0.66
CA PHE A 61 -1.71 -2.57 -0.66
C PHE A 61 -1.59 -3.93 -1.35
N ASP A 62 -0.42 -4.57 -1.30
CA ASP A 62 -0.20 -5.91 -1.88
C ASP A 62 -1.17 -6.95 -1.27
N ALA A 63 -1.27 -7.00 0.06
CA ALA A 63 -2.24 -7.87 0.73
C ALA A 63 -3.69 -7.59 0.31
N SER A 64 -4.05 -6.32 0.09
CA SER A 64 -5.38 -5.97 -0.41
C SER A 64 -5.65 -6.47 -1.84
N MET A 65 -4.66 -6.40 -2.71
CA MET A 65 -4.74 -6.91 -4.08
C MET A 65 -4.87 -8.43 -4.08
N GLN A 66 -4.07 -9.12 -3.24
CA GLN A 66 -4.15 -10.57 -3.07
C GLN A 66 -5.53 -11.00 -2.54
N TYR A 67 -6.04 -10.34 -1.49
CA TYR A 67 -7.35 -10.64 -0.93
C TYR A 67 -8.49 -10.43 -1.94
N ALA A 68 -8.41 -9.39 -2.74
CA ALA A 68 -9.41 -9.08 -3.77
C ALA A 68 -9.26 -9.90 -5.06
N ASN A 69 -8.22 -10.74 -5.17
CA ASN A 69 -7.84 -11.47 -6.39
C ASN A 69 -7.62 -10.55 -7.59
N ILE A 70 -6.94 -9.42 -7.38
CA ILE A 70 -6.54 -8.50 -8.46
C ILE A 70 -5.32 -9.11 -9.17
N PRO A 71 -5.39 -9.39 -10.48
CA PRO A 71 -4.29 -10.03 -11.20
C PRO A 71 -3.14 -9.04 -11.43
N VAL A 72 -1.95 -9.36 -10.91
CA VAL A 72 -0.72 -8.60 -11.15
C VAL A 72 0.07 -9.27 -12.27
N MET A 73 0.43 -8.50 -13.30
CA MET A 73 0.97 -9.03 -14.58
C MET A 73 2.48 -8.87 -14.71
N GLY A 74 3.15 -8.51 -13.62
CA GLY A 74 4.58 -8.17 -13.56
C GLY A 74 4.81 -6.89 -12.76
N ASP A 75 6.08 -6.55 -12.59
CA ASP A 75 6.54 -5.48 -11.69
C ASP A 75 6.03 -4.10 -12.11
N GLU A 76 5.97 -3.81 -13.41
CA GLU A 76 5.42 -2.54 -13.91
C GLU A 76 3.93 -2.39 -13.60
N HIS A 77 3.16 -3.48 -13.74
CA HIS A 77 1.74 -3.47 -13.40
C HIS A 77 1.55 -3.33 -11.88
N PHE A 78 2.37 -4.02 -11.09
CA PHE A 78 2.39 -3.86 -9.64
C PHE A 78 2.67 -2.41 -9.25
N ALA A 79 3.73 -1.80 -9.79
CA ALA A 79 4.08 -0.40 -9.54
C ALA A 79 2.95 0.56 -9.89
N THR A 80 2.25 0.30 -11.01
CA THR A 80 1.08 1.08 -11.42
C THR A 80 -0.07 0.98 -10.41
N LEU A 81 -0.41 -0.24 -9.96
CA LEU A 81 -1.47 -0.46 -8.96
C LEU A 81 -1.12 0.17 -7.61
N ILE A 82 0.14 0.05 -7.18
CA ILE A 82 0.66 0.73 -6.00
C ILE A 82 0.54 2.26 -6.16
N GLY A 83 0.88 2.80 -7.33
CA GLY A 83 0.70 4.23 -7.65
C GLY A 83 -0.75 4.70 -7.54
N VAL A 84 -1.70 3.88 -7.99
CA VAL A 84 -3.14 4.15 -7.82
C VAL A 84 -3.51 4.19 -6.34
N GLY A 85 -3.07 3.21 -5.54
CA GLY A 85 -3.28 3.21 -4.09
C GLY A 85 -2.75 4.47 -3.40
N HIS A 86 -1.51 4.84 -3.70
CA HIS A 86 -0.90 6.06 -3.16
C HIS A 86 -1.60 7.34 -3.64
N THR A 87 -2.18 7.35 -4.85
CA THR A 87 -2.94 8.51 -5.33
C THR A 87 -4.15 8.77 -4.44
N TYR A 88 -4.85 7.72 -4.00
CA TYR A 88 -5.92 7.87 -3.02
C TYR A 88 -5.41 8.28 -1.64
N LEU A 89 -4.26 7.76 -1.21
CA LEU A 89 -3.66 8.09 0.08
C LEU A 89 -3.21 9.57 0.17
N PHE A 90 -2.68 10.12 -0.94
CA PHE A 90 -2.20 11.49 -1.05
C PHE A 90 -3.22 12.43 -1.72
N LYS A 91 -4.52 12.18 -1.51
CA LYS A 91 -5.63 13.08 -1.88
C LYS A 91 -5.67 13.48 -3.37
N GLY A 92 -5.24 12.59 -4.26
CA GLY A 92 -5.37 12.77 -5.70
C GLY A 92 -4.16 13.36 -6.41
N ASP A 93 -3.04 13.63 -5.73
CA ASP A 93 -1.79 14.02 -6.40
C ASP A 93 -1.12 12.79 -7.03
N ALA A 94 -1.52 12.49 -8.27
CA ALA A 94 -1.02 11.33 -9.01
C ALA A 94 0.49 11.39 -9.30
N LYS A 95 1.06 12.58 -9.50
CA LYS A 95 2.50 12.72 -9.80
C LYS A 95 3.32 12.42 -8.56
N THR A 96 2.96 13.02 -7.43
CA THR A 96 3.62 12.75 -6.15
C THR A 96 3.45 11.29 -5.74
N ALA A 97 2.24 10.73 -5.89
CA ALA A 97 1.96 9.33 -5.58
C ALA A 97 2.77 8.34 -6.42
N MET A 98 2.90 8.60 -7.73
CA MET A 98 3.69 7.73 -8.61
C MET A 98 5.17 7.80 -8.28
N ASN A 99 5.72 9.00 -8.07
CA ASN A 99 7.10 9.16 -7.64
C ASN A 99 7.35 8.47 -6.30
N PHE A 100 6.48 8.69 -5.31
CA PHE A 100 6.57 8.04 -4.01
C PHE A 100 6.54 6.51 -4.12
N SER A 101 5.70 5.97 -5.01
CA SER A 101 5.59 4.52 -5.25
C SER A 101 6.88 3.96 -5.84
N LEU A 102 7.41 4.60 -6.89
CA LEU A 102 8.66 4.19 -7.52
C LEU A 102 9.84 4.26 -6.54
N ASP A 103 9.96 5.37 -5.80
CA ASP A 103 10.99 5.55 -4.76
C ASP A 103 10.91 4.44 -3.70
N SER A 104 9.69 4.04 -3.31
CA SER A 104 9.47 2.97 -2.34
C SER A 104 9.89 1.60 -2.89
N LEU A 105 9.62 1.34 -4.17
CA LEU A 105 10.05 0.08 -4.81
C LEU A 105 11.57 0.00 -4.97
N MET A 106 12.28 1.12 -5.02
CA MET A 106 13.75 1.12 -5.01
C MET A 106 14.35 0.72 -3.65
N LEU A 107 13.55 0.66 -2.59
CA LEU A 107 13.99 0.22 -1.25
C LEU A 107 13.96 -1.31 -1.07
N GLN A 108 13.59 -2.06 -2.11
CA GLN A 108 13.64 -3.53 -2.07
C GLN A 108 15.06 -4.01 -1.70
N GLY A 109 15.14 -4.92 -0.74
CA GLY A 109 16.41 -5.37 -0.15
C GLY A 109 16.86 -4.61 1.10
N ASN A 110 16.21 -3.49 1.46
CA ASN A 110 16.39 -2.87 2.77
C ASN A 110 15.65 -3.69 3.86
N GLU A 111 16.34 -3.99 4.96
CA GLU A 111 15.81 -4.85 6.03
C GLU A 111 14.58 -4.23 6.73
N GLU A 112 14.65 -2.96 7.12
CA GLU A 112 13.55 -2.25 7.78
C GLU A 112 12.32 -2.18 6.86
N PHE A 113 12.54 -1.86 5.58
CA PHE A 113 11.50 -1.85 4.57
C PHE A 113 10.84 -3.24 4.42
N GLY A 114 11.63 -4.31 4.28
CA GLY A 114 11.12 -5.67 4.10
C GLY A 114 10.33 -6.17 5.30
N MET A 115 10.80 -5.87 6.52
CA MET A 115 10.07 -6.16 7.76
C MET A 115 8.73 -5.42 7.79
N ALA A 116 8.74 -4.13 7.49
CA ALA A 116 7.52 -3.31 7.49
C ALA A 116 6.53 -3.76 6.39
N GLN A 117 7.03 -4.20 5.23
CA GLN A 117 6.21 -4.77 4.17
C GLN A 117 5.50 -6.04 4.65
N ALA A 118 6.21 -6.96 5.30
CA ALA A 118 5.59 -8.15 5.89
C ALA A 118 4.56 -7.77 6.97
N GLU A 119 4.88 -6.78 7.81
CA GLU A 119 4.00 -6.31 8.89
C GLU A 119 2.70 -5.68 8.35
N GLY A 120 2.80 -4.81 7.34
CA GLY A 120 1.65 -4.18 6.70
C GLY A 120 0.73 -5.20 6.04
N GLY A 121 1.30 -6.19 5.34
CA GLY A 121 0.50 -7.26 4.75
C GLY A 121 -0.22 -8.10 5.81
N LYS A 122 0.49 -8.46 6.89
CA LYS A 122 -0.08 -9.18 8.03
C LYS A 122 -1.23 -8.39 8.68
N ASP A 123 -1.02 -7.11 8.97
CA ASP A 123 -2.02 -6.26 9.65
C ASP A 123 -3.33 -6.15 8.83
N TYR A 124 -3.21 -6.06 7.51
CA TYR A 124 -4.37 -6.09 6.61
C TYR A 124 -5.16 -7.40 6.74
N PHE A 125 -4.49 -8.55 6.61
CA PHE A 125 -5.17 -9.85 6.69
C PHE A 125 -5.75 -10.14 8.07
N GLU A 126 -5.02 -9.84 9.14
CA GLU A 126 -5.50 -9.99 10.52
C GLU A 126 -6.78 -9.17 10.74
N SER A 127 -6.85 -7.95 10.18
CA SER A 127 -8.04 -7.11 10.27
C SER A 127 -9.22 -7.70 9.49
N LEU A 128 -9.01 -8.19 8.27
CA LEU A 128 -10.11 -8.74 7.47
C LEU A 128 -10.59 -10.11 7.96
N GLN A 129 -9.74 -10.85 8.64
CA GLN A 129 -10.10 -12.13 9.27
C GLN A 129 -10.72 -11.95 10.67
N GLY A 130 -10.83 -10.71 11.16
CA GLY A 130 -11.38 -10.41 12.48
C GLY A 130 -10.50 -10.81 13.65
N GLN A 131 -9.20 -11.08 13.40
CA GLN A 131 -8.22 -11.40 14.44
C GLN A 131 -7.81 -10.14 15.22
N ILE A 132 -7.84 -8.98 14.56
CA ILE A 132 -7.72 -7.66 15.19
C ILE A 132 -8.92 -6.80 14.81
N ARG A 133 -9.29 -5.87 15.69
CA ARG A 133 -10.44 -4.98 15.48
C ARG A 133 -10.20 -3.95 14.38
N ALA A 134 -8.98 -3.45 14.26
CA ALA A 134 -8.55 -2.49 13.27
C ALA A 134 -7.03 -2.63 13.07
N PRO A 135 -6.51 -2.37 11.85
CA PRO A 135 -5.08 -2.28 11.64
C PRO A 135 -4.62 -0.97 12.26
N VAL A 136 -3.71 -1.02 13.24
CA VAL A 136 -3.25 0.15 14.01
C VAL A 136 -1.73 0.18 14.16
N LYS A 137 -1.01 -0.78 13.56
CA LYS A 137 0.43 -0.93 13.77
C LYS A 137 1.23 0.25 13.22
N LEU A 138 0.81 0.82 12.09
CA LEU A 138 1.46 2.00 11.53
C LEU A 138 1.37 3.21 12.48
N MET A 139 0.18 3.43 13.06
CA MET A 139 -0.05 4.47 14.06
C MET A 139 0.78 4.23 15.33
N ASN A 140 0.82 2.99 15.81
CA ASN A 140 1.61 2.62 16.99
C ASN A 140 3.10 2.87 16.75
N LYS A 141 3.62 2.52 15.57
CA LYS A 141 5.02 2.79 15.21
C LYS A 141 5.31 4.28 15.16
N PHE A 142 4.42 5.08 14.56
CA PHE A 142 4.55 6.53 14.54
C PHE A 142 4.72 7.10 15.96
N HIS A 143 3.90 6.67 16.92
CA HIS A 143 3.97 7.16 18.31
C HIS A 143 5.11 6.53 19.14
N ALA A 144 5.55 5.31 18.83
CA ALA A 144 6.65 4.66 19.52
C ALA A 144 8.00 5.36 19.25
N ASP A 145 8.17 5.95 18.07
CA ASP A 145 9.36 6.72 17.71
C ASP A 145 9.49 8.05 18.51
N ASP A 146 8.54 8.38 19.40
CA ASP A 146 8.67 9.47 20.40
C ASP A 146 9.46 9.05 21.67
N GLY A 147 9.77 7.76 21.83
CA GLY A 147 10.23 7.18 23.09
C GLY A 147 11.74 6.89 23.25
N THR A 148 12.57 7.14 22.24
CA THR A 148 14.03 6.89 22.31
C THR A 148 14.84 8.18 22.27
N ASN A 149 14.70 8.94 23.35
CA ASN A 149 15.75 9.80 23.91
C ASN A 149 15.54 9.82 25.44
N ALA A 150 15.99 8.76 26.10
CA ALA A 150 16.26 8.74 27.54
C ALA A 150 17.65 8.13 27.74
#